data_AF-A0A7J6ARH9-F1
#
_entry.id   AF-A0A7J6ARH9-F1
#
_cell.length_a   1.000
_cell.length_b   1.000
_cell.length_c   1.000
_cell.angle_alpha   90.00
_cell.angle_beta   90.00
_cell.angle_gamma   90.00
#
_symmetry.space_group_name_H-M   'P 1'
#
loop_
_entity.id
_entity.type
_entity.pdbx_description
1 polymer ?
#
loop_
_entity_poly.entity_id
_entity_poly.type
_entity_poly.pdbx_seq_one_letter_code
_entity_poly.pdbx_strand_id
1 'polypeptide(L)'
;MAAPLLRFFGKVSRQLTQPWCSCRPFVRHVSSPAAGFAPLQTYSEEEDMMREAVKKYAQERITPFVSQMDENSTMEPEVIRSLFEQGLMGIEINPKYGGTGSSFFSSILVIEELAKVDPSISVLCDIQNTLINTLMVKLGTEEQKEKYLPRLASDMVGGGVFVYPRPALAAMLSSEDADGETRRSVHHQRIKDVDQQRRVRGMLGLAQGCFDHTVPYTKQRVQFGKRIFDFQAMQHQISHVATQLEAARLLTYNAARLREAGRPFIKEACMAKYFSSEVATLTTSKCIEWMGGVGFTKDYPIEKYYRDCKIGTIYEGTTNIQLSTIAKYIGQEYD
;
A
#
# COMPACT_ATOMS: atom_id res chain seq x y z
N MET A 1 -39.52 -63.91 -53.98
CA MET A 1 -38.39 -64.34 -54.82
C MET A 1 -37.12 -63.63 -54.35
N ALA A 2 -36.07 -64.41 -54.09
CA ALA A 2 -34.64 -64.08 -54.00
C ALA A 2 -34.14 -62.83 -53.23
N ALA A 3 -33.40 -63.09 -52.13
CA ALA A 3 -32.25 -62.30 -51.66
C ALA A 3 -30.99 -62.68 -52.53
N PRO A 4 -29.73 -62.15 -52.38
CA PRO A 4 -29.17 -61.50 -51.17
C PRO A 4 -27.95 -60.51 -51.34
N LEU A 5 -27.39 -60.08 -50.19
CA LEU A 5 -26.00 -59.58 -49.94
C LEU A 5 -25.59 -58.20 -50.54
N LEU A 6 -24.81 -57.30 -49.94
CA LEU A 6 -23.65 -57.46 -49.05
C LEU A 6 -23.31 -56.09 -48.37
N ARG A 7 -23.10 -56.13 -47.04
CA ARG A 7 -22.16 -55.37 -46.16
C ARG A 7 -21.87 -53.88 -46.43
N PHE A 8 -21.91 -53.06 -45.37
CA PHE A 8 -20.73 -52.53 -44.68
C PHE A 8 -21.14 -51.88 -43.33
N PHE A 9 -20.45 -52.29 -42.26
CA PHE A 9 -20.18 -51.64 -40.95
C PHE A 9 -21.03 -50.43 -40.50
N GLY A 10 -21.53 -50.29 -39.27
CA GLY A 10 -21.37 -51.00 -38.01
C GLY A 10 -21.76 -50.07 -36.85
N LYS A 11 -22.53 -50.60 -35.87
CA LYS A 11 -22.51 -50.32 -34.41
C LYS A 11 -22.55 -48.82 -33.96
N VAL A 12 -23.48 -48.29 -33.16
CA VAL A 12 -24.22 -48.79 -31.99
C VAL A 12 -25.35 -47.80 -31.68
N SER A 13 -26.59 -48.26 -31.50
CA SER A 13 -27.58 -47.61 -30.63
C SER A 13 -28.69 -48.61 -30.32
N ARG A 14 -28.68 -49.18 -29.11
CA ARG A 14 -29.82 -49.92 -28.55
C ARG A 14 -30.04 -49.50 -27.11
N GLN A 15 -31.20 -48.88 -26.91
CA GLN A 15 -32.22 -49.18 -25.88
C GLN A 15 -31.71 -49.15 -24.42
N LEU A 16 -32.00 -48.10 -23.63
CA LEU A 16 -33.29 -47.86 -22.93
C LEU A 16 -33.96 -49.15 -22.43
N THR A 17 -33.78 -49.46 -21.13
CA THR A 17 -34.85 -49.87 -20.18
C THR A 17 -34.34 -50.08 -18.74
N GLN A 18 -34.82 -49.23 -17.81
CA GLN A 18 -35.23 -49.48 -16.39
C GLN A 18 -34.17 -49.85 -15.32
N PRO A 19 -34.44 -49.74 -13.97
CA PRO A 19 -35.37 -48.89 -13.20
C PRO A 19 -34.70 -48.22 -11.95
N TRP A 20 -35.49 -47.43 -11.21
CA TRP A 20 -35.18 -46.75 -9.94
C TRP A 20 -34.63 -47.67 -8.84
N CYS A 21 -33.57 -47.25 -8.12
CA CYS A 21 -33.29 -47.76 -6.76
C CYS A 21 -32.36 -46.87 -5.90
N SER A 22 -32.87 -46.53 -4.70
CA SER A 22 -32.20 -46.14 -3.45
C SER A 22 -31.47 -44.78 -3.33
N CYS A 23 -32.14 -43.83 -2.67
CA CYS A 23 -31.48 -42.76 -1.92
C CYS A 23 -30.63 -43.37 -0.80
N ARG A 24 -29.30 -43.31 -0.91
CA ARG A 24 -28.42 -43.45 0.25
C ARG A 24 -28.36 -42.12 0.99
N PRO A 25 -28.44 -42.08 2.34
CA PRO A 25 -28.23 -40.84 3.07
C PRO A 25 -26.79 -40.38 2.82
N PHE A 26 -26.66 -39.18 2.25
CA PHE A 26 -25.38 -38.50 2.11
C PHE A 26 -24.85 -38.23 3.51
N VAL A 27 -23.95 -39.10 3.99
CA VAL A 27 -23.13 -38.82 5.16
C VAL A 27 -22.34 -37.57 4.82
N ARG A 28 -22.73 -36.43 5.41
CA ARG A 28 -21.89 -35.23 5.41
C ARG A 28 -20.61 -35.62 6.15
N HIS A 29 -19.57 -35.96 5.40
CA HIS A 29 -18.22 -35.77 5.89
C HIS A 29 -18.13 -34.29 6.28
N VAL A 30 -18.10 -34.03 7.59
CA VAL A 30 -17.65 -32.75 8.13
C VAL A 30 -16.17 -32.67 7.78
N SER A 31 -15.89 -32.14 6.60
CA SER A 31 -14.57 -31.64 6.26
C SER A 31 -14.22 -30.59 7.30
N SER A 32 -13.06 -30.77 7.95
CA SER A 32 -12.35 -29.79 8.76
C SER A 32 -12.56 -28.36 8.23
N PRO A 33 -12.71 -27.31 9.07
CA PRO A 33 -12.94 -25.96 8.56
C PRO A 33 -11.80 -25.60 7.62
N ALA A 34 -12.12 -25.51 6.33
CA ALA A 34 -11.22 -24.96 5.34
C ALA A 34 -10.81 -23.58 5.83
N ALA A 35 -9.51 -23.29 5.85
CA ALA A 35 -9.04 -21.92 5.96
C ALA A 35 -9.78 -21.11 4.89
N GLY A 36 -10.73 -20.27 5.31
CA GLY A 36 -11.61 -19.56 4.39
C GLY A 36 -10.78 -18.61 3.54
N PHE A 37 -10.98 -18.63 2.22
CA PHE A 37 -10.42 -17.62 1.33
C PHE A 37 -11.14 -16.29 1.58
N ALA A 38 -10.67 -15.52 2.55
CA ALA A 38 -11.21 -14.19 2.83
C ALA A 38 -10.71 -13.18 1.76
N PRO A 39 -11.54 -12.21 1.34
CA PRO A 39 -11.08 -11.08 0.53
C PRO A 39 -9.89 -10.34 1.19
N LEU A 40 -8.97 -9.79 0.40
CA LEU A 40 -7.79 -9.06 0.91
C LEU A 40 -8.12 -7.81 1.74
N GLN A 41 -9.35 -7.29 1.60
CA GLN A 41 -9.88 -6.18 2.40
C GLN A 41 -10.56 -6.66 3.69
N THR A 42 -10.46 -7.95 4.03
CA THR A 42 -10.91 -8.45 5.33
C THR A 42 -9.83 -8.11 6.34
N TYR A 43 -10.21 -7.32 7.33
CA TYR A 43 -9.33 -6.85 8.38
C TYR A 43 -9.57 -7.63 9.67
N SER A 44 -8.52 -7.77 10.48
CA SER A 44 -8.71 -8.13 11.89
C SER A 44 -9.42 -7.00 12.63
N GLU A 45 -10.01 -7.29 13.80
CA GLU A 45 -10.64 -6.25 14.63
C GLU A 45 -9.65 -5.14 15.00
N GLU A 46 -8.40 -5.50 15.31
CA GLU A 46 -7.32 -4.55 15.61
C GLU A 46 -6.95 -3.67 14.41
N GLU A 47 -6.83 -4.28 13.22
CA GLU A 47 -6.56 -3.56 11.96
C GLU A 47 -7.68 -2.56 11.64
N ASP A 48 -8.94 -2.97 11.80
CA ASP A 48 -10.11 -2.12 11.52
C ASP A 48 -10.24 -0.97 12.53
N MET A 49 -10.06 -1.27 13.82
CA MET A 49 -10.05 -0.26 14.89
C MET A 49 -8.96 0.79 14.67
N MET A 50 -7.74 0.35 14.33
CA MET A 50 -6.64 1.27 14.05
C MET A 50 -6.92 2.13 12.82
N ARG A 51 -7.44 1.54 11.73
CA ARG A 51 -7.80 2.28 10.51
C ARG A 51 -8.81 3.39 10.82
N GLU A 52 -9.91 3.09 11.49
CA GLU A 52 -10.94 4.09 11.79
C GLU A 52 -10.44 5.15 12.79
N ALA A 53 -9.60 4.77 13.75
CA ALA A 53 -8.99 5.73 14.68
C ALA A 53 -8.09 6.73 13.93
N VAL A 54 -7.21 6.26 13.03
CA VAL A 54 -6.31 7.11 12.26
C VAL A 54 -7.09 8.00 11.29
N LYS A 55 -8.11 7.46 10.62
CA LYS A 55 -9.00 8.23 9.73
C LYS A 55 -9.64 9.40 10.45
N LYS A 56 -10.23 9.15 11.63
CA LYS A 56 -10.84 10.20 12.46
C LYS A 56 -9.78 11.22 12.92
N TYR A 57 -8.65 10.74 13.41
CA TYR A 57 -7.53 11.59 13.82
C TYR A 57 -7.04 12.50 12.69
N ALA A 58 -6.84 11.96 11.49
CA ALA A 58 -6.38 12.73 10.34
C ALA A 58 -7.40 13.81 9.94
N GLN A 59 -8.69 13.48 9.94
CA GLN A 59 -9.76 14.42 9.64
C GLN A 59 -9.85 15.55 10.68
N GLU A 60 -9.77 15.23 11.96
CA GLU A 60 -9.98 16.20 13.05
C GLU A 60 -8.73 17.02 13.39
N ARG A 61 -7.54 16.40 13.33
CA ARG A 61 -6.29 17.01 13.83
C ARG A 61 -5.32 17.42 12.74
N ILE A 62 -5.34 16.79 11.57
CA ILE A 62 -4.40 17.11 10.48
C ILE A 62 -5.01 18.10 9.48
N THR A 63 -6.23 17.85 9.04
CA THR A 63 -6.91 18.64 7.98
C THR A 63 -6.78 20.17 8.15
N PRO A 64 -6.93 20.76 9.37
CA PRO A 64 -6.83 22.21 9.54
C PRO A 64 -5.47 22.81 9.17
N PHE A 65 -4.38 22.03 9.22
CA PHE A 65 -3.02 22.50 9.00
C PHE A 65 -2.53 22.28 7.56
N VAL A 66 -3.19 21.43 6.76
CA VAL A 66 -2.67 20.95 5.46
C VAL A 66 -2.30 22.08 4.52
N SER A 67 -3.19 23.05 4.31
CA SER A 67 -2.95 24.18 3.41
C SER A 67 -1.81 25.07 3.91
N GLN A 68 -1.75 25.33 5.22
CA GLN A 68 -0.71 26.16 5.83
C GLN A 68 0.66 25.49 5.77
N MET A 69 0.74 24.19 6.02
CA MET A 69 1.99 23.43 5.96
C MET A 69 2.53 23.34 4.53
N ASP A 70 1.65 23.17 3.54
CA ASP A 70 2.01 23.20 2.12
C ASP A 70 2.57 24.56 1.70
N GLU A 71 1.85 25.64 2.02
CA GLU A 71 2.24 27.00 1.65
C GLU A 71 3.56 27.42 2.29
N ASN A 72 3.75 27.13 3.58
CA ASN A 72 4.97 27.48 4.30
C ASN A 72 6.09 26.46 4.16
N SER A 73 5.85 25.34 3.47
CA SER A 73 6.79 24.21 3.35
C SER A 73 7.38 23.78 4.71
N THR A 74 6.56 23.86 5.77
CA THR A 74 6.99 23.65 7.16
C THR A 74 5.99 22.74 7.85
N MET A 75 6.47 21.64 8.41
CA MET A 75 5.64 20.72 9.19
C MET A 75 5.30 21.33 10.55
N GLU A 76 4.02 21.31 10.92
CA GLU A 76 3.58 21.88 12.18
C GLU A 76 4.08 21.03 13.38
N PRO A 77 4.83 21.59 14.35
CA PRO A 77 5.35 20.82 15.49
C PRO A 77 4.25 20.17 16.35
N GLU A 78 3.05 20.75 16.42
CA GLU A 78 1.90 20.11 17.09
C GLU A 78 1.48 18.82 16.38
N VAL A 79 1.49 18.79 15.04
CA VAL A 79 1.16 17.59 14.28
C VAL A 79 2.20 16.49 14.54
N ILE A 80 3.49 16.84 14.56
CA ILE A 80 4.54 15.85 14.86
C ILE A 80 4.36 15.27 16.27
N ARG A 81 4.15 16.13 17.28
CA ARG A 81 3.92 15.68 18.67
C ARG A 81 2.68 14.78 18.77
N SER A 82 1.59 15.15 18.12
CA SER A 82 0.36 14.35 18.18
C SER A 82 0.51 13.00 17.48
N LEU A 83 1.33 12.86 16.42
CA LEU A 83 1.66 11.54 15.85
C LEU A 83 2.36 10.61 16.85
N PHE A 84 3.25 11.14 17.69
CA PHE A 84 3.90 10.37 18.77
C PHE A 84 2.90 10.01 19.88
N GLU A 85 2.07 10.97 20.32
CA GLU A 85 1.04 10.74 21.34
C GLU A 85 0.02 9.68 20.93
N GLN A 86 -0.32 9.60 19.64
CA GLN A 86 -1.20 8.57 19.08
C GLN A 86 -0.49 7.23 18.83
N GLY A 87 0.81 7.12 19.09
CA GLY A 87 1.60 5.89 18.88
C GLY A 87 1.89 5.57 17.40
N LEU A 88 1.60 6.49 16.48
CA LEU A 88 1.75 6.26 15.04
C LEU A 88 3.21 6.26 14.58
N MET A 89 4.13 6.74 15.40
CA MET A 89 5.57 6.78 15.11
C MET A 89 6.34 5.51 15.55
N GLY A 90 5.66 4.56 16.20
CA GLY A 90 6.25 3.34 16.77
C GLY A 90 5.36 2.11 16.60
N ILE A 91 4.76 1.93 15.42
CA ILE A 91 3.70 0.93 15.19
C ILE A 91 4.24 -0.50 15.41
N GLU A 92 5.29 -0.88 14.69
CA GLU A 92 5.90 -2.23 14.77
C GLU A 92 6.90 -2.38 15.94
N ILE A 93 7.20 -1.29 16.68
CA ILE A 93 8.13 -1.36 17.82
C ILE A 93 7.49 -2.20 18.93
N ASN A 94 8.28 -3.11 19.51
CA ASN A 94 7.83 -3.96 20.61
C ASN A 94 7.36 -3.12 21.81
N PRO A 95 6.25 -3.47 22.48
CA PRO A 95 5.75 -2.73 23.65
C PRO A 95 6.77 -2.57 24.79
N LYS A 96 7.77 -3.47 24.92
CA LYS A 96 8.86 -3.31 25.89
C LYS A 96 9.68 -2.03 25.69
N TYR A 97 9.66 -1.47 24.48
CA TYR A 97 10.31 -0.22 24.12
C TYR A 97 9.31 0.93 23.90
N GLY A 98 8.05 0.82 24.36
CA GLY A 98 7.06 1.88 24.23
C GLY A 98 6.38 1.99 22.85
N GLY A 99 6.54 1.00 21.97
CA GLY A 99 5.80 0.91 20.72
C GLY A 99 4.42 0.25 20.88
N THR A 100 3.64 0.23 19.80
CA THR A 100 2.29 -0.40 19.85
C THR A 100 2.33 -1.92 19.69
N GLY A 101 3.40 -2.47 19.08
CA GLY A 101 3.51 -3.90 18.79
C GLY A 101 2.55 -4.41 17.70
N SER A 102 1.99 -3.51 16.90
CA SER A 102 1.01 -3.84 15.86
C SER A 102 1.64 -4.51 14.64
N SER A 103 0.79 -5.12 13.82
CA SER A 103 1.21 -5.81 12.60
C SER A 103 1.81 -4.88 11.54
N PHE A 104 2.55 -5.47 10.60
CA PHE A 104 3.06 -4.74 9.44
C PHE A 104 1.91 -4.25 8.54
N PHE A 105 0.84 -5.02 8.44
CA PHE A 105 -0.36 -4.64 7.72
C PHE A 105 -1.02 -3.41 8.35
N SER A 106 -1.05 -3.33 9.69
CA SER A 106 -1.55 -2.14 10.40
C SER A 106 -0.78 -0.88 10.03
N SER A 107 0.56 -0.96 9.87
CA SER A 107 1.34 0.20 9.42
C SER A 107 0.97 0.65 8.00
N ILE A 108 0.56 -0.27 7.12
CA ILE A 108 0.02 0.08 5.79
C ILE A 108 -1.26 0.89 5.90
N LEU A 109 -2.21 0.41 6.70
CA LEU A 109 -3.50 1.06 6.87
C LEU A 109 -3.31 2.47 7.45
N VAL A 110 -2.44 2.64 8.45
CA VAL A 110 -2.11 3.96 9.00
C VAL A 110 -1.56 4.90 7.92
N ILE A 111 -0.57 4.44 7.14
CA ILE A 111 0.05 5.26 6.09
C ILE A 111 -0.97 5.62 5.00
N GLU A 112 -1.84 4.69 4.61
CA GLU A 112 -2.91 4.91 3.64
C GLU A 112 -3.91 5.96 4.15
N GLU A 113 -4.41 5.83 5.38
CA GLU A 113 -5.38 6.78 5.97
C GLU A 113 -4.78 8.18 6.17
N LEU A 114 -3.51 8.28 6.60
CA LEU A 114 -2.82 9.58 6.70
C LEU A 114 -2.66 10.22 5.31
N ALA A 115 -2.30 9.44 4.29
CA ALA A 115 -2.09 9.95 2.93
C ALA A 115 -3.39 10.43 2.26
N LYS A 116 -4.56 9.91 2.68
CA LYS A 116 -5.87 10.42 2.24
C LYS A 116 -6.14 11.86 2.67
N VAL A 117 -5.38 12.39 3.63
CA VAL A 117 -5.50 13.78 4.12
C VAL A 117 -4.25 14.59 3.77
N ASP A 118 -3.06 14.09 4.11
CA ASP A 118 -1.81 14.75 3.76
C ASP A 118 -0.66 13.75 3.45
N PRO A 119 -0.25 13.64 2.19
CA PRO A 119 0.88 12.79 1.78
C PRO A 119 2.21 13.14 2.48
N SER A 120 2.43 14.41 2.85
CA SER A 120 3.65 14.85 3.53
C SER A 120 3.77 14.32 4.96
N ILE A 121 2.64 14.19 5.66
CA ILE A 121 2.61 13.58 7.00
C ILE A 121 2.70 12.06 6.88
N SER A 122 2.02 11.49 5.88
CA SER A 122 2.10 10.06 5.60
C SER A 122 3.55 9.61 5.37
N VAL A 123 4.33 10.33 4.55
CA VAL A 123 5.75 9.99 4.31
C VAL A 123 6.62 10.13 5.55
N LEU A 124 6.37 11.12 6.43
CA LEU A 124 7.08 11.26 7.70
C LEU A 124 6.87 10.02 8.58
N CYS A 125 5.61 9.63 8.77
CA CYS A 125 5.21 8.44 9.52
C CYS A 125 5.79 7.16 8.90
N ASP A 126 5.75 7.06 7.58
CA ASP A 126 6.28 5.92 6.85
C ASP A 126 7.81 5.80 7.01
N ILE A 127 8.57 6.90 6.88
CA ILE A 127 10.03 6.90 7.10
C ILE A 127 10.37 6.41 8.49
N GLN A 128 9.68 6.92 9.51
CA GLN A 128 9.93 6.52 10.89
C GLN A 128 9.73 5.01 11.06
N ASN A 129 8.59 4.46 10.65
CA ASN A 129 8.23 3.07 10.92
C ASN A 129 8.97 2.07 10.02
N THR A 130 8.95 2.29 8.71
CA THR A 130 9.36 1.25 7.75
C THR A 130 10.84 1.29 7.44
N LEU A 131 11.51 2.42 7.70
CA LEU A 131 12.96 2.54 7.52
C LEU A 131 13.68 2.62 8.85
N ILE A 132 13.45 3.65 9.65
CA ILE A 132 14.28 3.89 10.84
C ILE A 132 14.05 2.81 11.90
N ASN A 133 12.80 2.62 12.31
CA ASN A 133 12.44 1.65 13.34
C ASN A 133 12.79 0.23 12.89
N THR A 134 12.45 -0.12 11.65
CA THR A 134 12.77 -1.43 11.08
C THR A 134 14.27 -1.71 11.05
N LEU A 135 15.10 -0.72 10.64
CA LEU A 135 16.56 -0.88 10.64
C LEU A 135 17.09 -1.06 12.05
N MET A 136 16.60 -0.29 13.03
CA MET A 136 17.03 -0.46 14.41
C MET A 136 16.62 -1.82 14.99
N VAL A 137 15.39 -2.25 14.75
CA VAL A 137 14.88 -3.55 15.22
C VAL A 137 15.70 -4.71 14.63
N LYS A 138 16.04 -4.65 13.34
CA LYS A 138 16.72 -5.74 12.64
C LYS A 138 18.24 -5.75 12.80
N LEU A 139 18.87 -4.58 12.80
CA LEU A 139 20.34 -4.45 12.72
C LEU A 139 20.97 -3.90 13.99
N GLY A 140 20.21 -3.28 14.90
CA GLY A 140 20.74 -2.71 16.13
C GLY A 140 21.19 -3.77 17.13
N THR A 141 22.20 -3.45 17.94
CA THR A 141 22.54 -4.22 19.15
C THR A 141 21.46 -4.03 20.21
N GLU A 142 21.40 -4.92 21.22
CA GLU A 142 20.41 -4.77 22.30
C GLU A 142 20.59 -3.44 23.06
N GLU A 143 21.82 -2.99 23.29
CA GLU A 143 22.12 -1.70 23.90
C GLU A 143 21.60 -0.51 23.06
N GLN A 144 21.78 -0.57 21.73
CA GLN A 144 21.24 0.42 20.81
C GLN A 144 19.70 0.41 20.82
N LYS A 145 19.09 -0.77 20.88
CA LYS A 145 17.63 -0.92 20.94
C LYS A 145 17.06 -0.31 22.20
N GLU A 146 17.64 -0.62 23.35
CA GLU A 146 17.23 -0.05 24.65
C GLU A 146 17.40 1.48 24.69
N LYS A 147 18.45 2.01 24.05
CA LYS A 147 18.70 3.45 24.01
C LYS A 147 17.79 4.22 23.04
N TYR A 148 17.57 3.69 21.84
CA TYR A 148 16.96 4.46 20.74
C TYR A 148 15.49 4.11 20.48
N LEU A 149 15.06 2.85 20.61
CA LEU A 149 13.67 2.48 20.29
C LEU A 149 12.63 3.22 21.16
N PRO A 150 12.84 3.41 22.48
CA PRO A 150 11.92 4.22 23.29
C PRO A 150 11.79 5.64 22.78
N ARG A 151 12.91 6.26 22.41
CA ARG A 151 12.93 7.65 21.90
C ARG A 151 12.28 7.75 20.53
N LEU A 152 12.55 6.79 19.64
CA LEU A 152 11.93 6.71 18.31
C LEU A 152 10.42 6.46 18.38
N ALA A 153 9.91 5.91 19.49
CA ALA A 153 8.49 5.75 19.74
C ALA A 153 7.84 6.97 20.43
N SER A 154 8.61 7.87 21.06
CA SER A 154 8.06 8.94 21.91
C SER A 154 8.36 10.38 21.48
N ASP A 155 9.58 10.71 21.07
CA ASP A 155 10.02 12.11 20.94
C ASP A 155 11.10 12.36 19.88
N MET A 156 11.67 11.32 19.28
CA MET A 156 12.75 11.43 18.32
C MET A 156 12.28 11.07 16.91
N VAL A 157 12.29 12.05 16.01
CA VAL A 157 12.16 11.80 14.57
C VAL A 157 13.52 11.34 14.03
N GLY A 158 13.53 10.18 13.38
CA GLY A 158 14.72 9.62 12.74
C GLY A 158 14.94 10.22 11.35
N GLY A 159 16.15 10.75 11.12
CA GLY A 159 16.58 11.18 9.78
C GLY A 159 17.15 10.02 8.98
N GLY A 160 16.45 9.59 7.93
CA GLY A 160 16.98 8.65 6.94
C GLY A 160 17.77 9.40 5.86
N VAL A 161 19.10 9.24 5.82
CA VAL A 161 19.91 9.78 4.72
C VAL A 161 20.42 8.62 3.88
N PHE A 162 19.79 8.43 2.72
CA PHE A 162 20.17 7.41 1.73
C PHE A 162 20.74 7.99 0.43
N VAL A 163 20.83 9.31 0.34
CA VAL A 163 21.51 10.00 -0.74
C VAL A 163 22.92 10.36 -0.23
N TYR A 164 23.95 9.85 -0.89
CA TYR A 164 25.37 10.13 -0.57
C TYR A 164 25.64 11.65 -0.38
N PRO A 165 26.63 12.09 0.45
CA PRO A 165 27.62 11.33 1.19
C PRO A 165 27.73 11.73 2.68
N ARG A 166 26.64 11.77 3.48
CA ARG A 166 26.77 11.85 4.95
C ARG A 166 25.55 11.31 5.69
N PRO A 167 25.55 10.03 6.12
CA PRO A 167 24.39 9.46 6.77
C PRO A 167 24.39 9.66 8.29
N ALA A 168 23.36 10.32 8.83
CA ALA A 168 23.10 10.39 10.26
C ALA A 168 22.79 9.00 10.87
N LEU A 169 22.13 8.13 10.10
CA LEU A 169 21.77 6.77 10.53
C LEU A 169 22.97 5.82 10.62
N ALA A 170 23.95 5.97 9.73
CA ALA A 170 25.18 5.18 9.78
C ALA A 170 26.01 5.50 11.03
N ALA A 171 25.95 6.75 11.50
CA ALA A 171 26.59 7.15 12.76
C ALA A 171 25.90 6.51 13.98
N MET A 172 24.57 6.35 13.97
CA MET A 172 23.83 5.70 15.07
C MET A 172 24.12 4.20 15.19
N LEU A 173 24.33 3.52 14.06
CA LEU A 173 24.61 2.07 14.02
C LEU A 173 26.10 1.74 14.14
N SER A 174 27.00 2.72 14.10
CA SER A 174 28.46 2.50 14.21
C SER A 174 28.93 2.57 15.65
N SER A 175 29.59 1.52 16.15
CA SER A 175 30.47 1.59 17.33
C SER A 175 31.79 2.26 16.94
N GLU A 176 32.34 3.14 17.78
CA GLU A 176 33.49 4.03 17.48
C GLU A 176 34.83 3.33 17.14
N ASP A 177 34.90 2.00 17.13
CA ASP A 177 36.16 1.27 16.92
C ASP A 177 36.22 0.51 15.56
N ALA A 178 37.24 0.87 14.76
CA ALA A 178 37.85 0.20 13.59
C ALA A 178 37.39 0.53 12.15
N ASP A 179 38.39 0.91 11.33
CA ASP A 179 38.53 0.99 9.86
C ASP A 179 37.27 1.21 9.00
N GLY A 180 37.06 2.49 8.68
CA GLY A 180 35.79 3.01 8.18
C GLY A 180 35.35 2.61 6.78
N GLU A 181 36.17 1.98 5.93
CA GLU A 181 35.79 1.79 4.51
C GLU A 181 35.08 0.44 4.24
N THR A 182 35.57 -0.64 4.84
CA THR A 182 35.05 -2.01 4.64
C THR A 182 33.75 -2.26 5.42
N ARG A 183 33.58 -1.69 6.61
CA ARG A 183 32.31 -1.78 7.37
C ARG A 183 31.19 -0.96 6.71
N ARG A 184 31.52 0.16 6.04
CA ARG A 184 30.57 1.00 5.31
C ARG A 184 29.90 0.27 4.15
N SER A 185 30.64 -0.53 3.38
CA SER A 185 30.07 -1.31 2.28
C SER A 185 29.16 -2.44 2.77
N VAL A 186 29.55 -3.14 3.85
CA VAL A 186 28.76 -4.23 4.46
C VAL A 186 27.48 -3.69 5.12
N HIS A 187 27.56 -2.55 5.82
CA HIS A 187 26.37 -1.89 6.37
C HIS A 187 25.46 -1.41 5.24
N HIS A 188 26.01 -0.78 4.20
CA HIS A 188 25.23 -0.33 3.05
C HIS A 188 24.51 -1.50 2.33
N GLN A 189 25.16 -2.66 2.21
CA GLN A 189 24.53 -3.84 1.61
C GLN A 189 23.43 -4.43 2.50
N ARG A 190 23.68 -4.60 3.81
CA ARG A 190 22.66 -5.06 4.78
C ARG A 190 21.47 -4.11 4.86
N ILE A 191 21.74 -2.82 4.75
CA ILE A 191 20.72 -1.78 4.71
C ILE A 191 19.89 -1.91 3.43
N LYS A 192 20.50 -2.15 2.25
CA LYS A 192 19.78 -2.45 1.00
C LYS A 192 18.93 -3.72 1.10
N ASP A 193 19.40 -4.73 1.84
CA ASP A 193 18.67 -5.99 2.05
C ASP A 193 17.48 -5.80 3.00
N VAL A 194 17.57 -4.87 3.97
CA VAL A 194 16.45 -4.50 4.86
C VAL A 194 15.48 -3.52 4.18
N ASP A 195 15.99 -2.62 3.34
CA ASP A 195 15.27 -1.60 2.56
C ASP A 195 14.57 -2.17 1.31
N GLN A 196 14.53 -3.50 1.14
CA GLN A 196 13.67 -4.15 0.15
C GLN A 196 12.16 -3.89 0.38
N GLN A 197 11.82 -3.18 1.46
CA GLN A 197 10.49 -2.69 1.77
C GLN A 197 10.15 -1.46 0.92
N ARG A 198 9.99 -1.68 -0.39
CA ARG A 198 9.55 -0.62 -1.31
C ARG A 198 8.21 -0.08 -0.83
N ARG A 199 8.14 1.22 -0.54
CA ARG A 199 6.99 1.77 0.16
C ARG A 199 5.93 2.14 -0.84
N VAL A 200 4.88 1.33 -0.82
CA VAL A 200 3.84 1.32 -1.85
C VAL A 200 2.63 2.19 -1.47
N ARG A 201 2.54 2.59 -0.20
CA ARG A 201 1.25 2.74 0.50
C ARG A 201 0.72 4.16 0.49
N GLY A 202 1.61 5.16 0.58
CA GLY A 202 1.22 6.57 0.55
C GLY A 202 0.59 6.98 -0.79
N MET A 203 1.00 6.36 -1.90
CA MET A 203 0.45 6.65 -3.23
C MET A 203 -1.01 6.21 -3.38
N LEU A 204 -1.40 5.09 -2.75
CA LEU A 204 -2.78 4.65 -2.75
C LEU A 204 -3.67 5.59 -1.93
N GLY A 205 -3.21 5.96 -0.73
CA GLY A 205 -3.96 6.84 0.16
C GLY A 205 -4.20 8.22 -0.46
N LEU A 206 -3.16 8.84 -1.03
CA LEU A 206 -3.31 10.15 -1.67
C LEU A 206 -4.25 10.12 -2.87
N ALA A 207 -4.18 9.06 -3.68
CA ALA A 207 -5.02 8.92 -4.85
C ALA A 207 -6.49 8.69 -4.44
N GLN A 208 -6.72 7.89 -3.39
CA GLN A 208 -8.05 7.69 -2.82
C GLN A 208 -8.60 8.98 -2.21
N GLY A 209 -7.81 9.72 -1.42
CA GLY A 209 -8.22 11.01 -0.85
C GLY A 209 -8.59 12.02 -1.93
N CYS A 210 -7.77 12.13 -2.98
CA CYS A 210 -8.06 12.97 -4.14
C CYS A 210 -9.38 12.56 -4.83
N PHE A 211 -9.58 11.26 -5.08
CA PHE A 211 -10.80 10.74 -5.68
C PHE A 211 -12.04 10.99 -4.81
N ASP A 212 -11.93 10.80 -3.49
CA ASP A 212 -13.01 11.00 -2.51
C ASP A 212 -13.42 12.47 -2.37
N HIS A 213 -12.51 13.41 -2.60
CA HIS A 213 -12.84 14.84 -2.68
C HIS A 213 -13.52 15.20 -4.02
N THR A 214 -13.07 14.61 -5.13
CA THR A 214 -13.55 15.00 -6.47
C THR A 214 -14.89 14.36 -6.84
N VAL A 215 -15.14 13.08 -6.52
CA VAL A 215 -16.40 12.42 -6.91
C VAL A 215 -17.65 13.13 -6.36
N PRO A 216 -17.72 13.53 -5.08
CA PRO A 216 -18.83 14.34 -4.57
C PRO A 216 -19.01 15.65 -5.33
N TYR A 217 -17.93 16.34 -5.68
CA TYR A 217 -17.99 17.56 -6.50
C TYR A 217 -18.67 17.31 -7.86
N THR A 218 -18.30 16.22 -8.56
CA THR A 218 -18.93 15.88 -9.86
C THR A 218 -20.43 15.56 -9.74
N LYS A 219 -20.88 15.10 -8.56
CA LYS A 219 -22.30 14.83 -8.27
C LYS A 219 -23.07 16.09 -7.86
N GLN A 220 -22.39 17.15 -7.41
CA GLN A 220 -23.02 18.42 -7.03
C GLN A 220 -23.03 19.42 -8.18
N ARG A 221 -21.98 19.44 -9.01
CA ARG A 221 -21.82 20.39 -10.10
C ARG A 221 -22.75 20.05 -11.27
N VAL A 222 -23.52 21.04 -11.72
CA VAL A 222 -24.45 20.92 -12.86
C VAL A 222 -23.95 21.75 -14.04
N GLN A 223 -23.90 21.13 -15.23
CA GLN A 223 -23.63 21.78 -16.52
C GLN A 223 -24.56 21.18 -17.58
N PHE A 224 -24.97 21.98 -18.56
CA PHE A 224 -25.92 21.56 -19.61
C PHE A 224 -27.19 20.87 -19.05
N GLY A 225 -27.67 21.36 -17.90
CA GLY A 225 -28.88 20.85 -17.23
C GLY A 225 -28.76 19.48 -16.56
N LYS A 226 -27.55 18.90 -16.45
CA LYS A 226 -27.31 17.61 -15.78
C LYS A 226 -26.09 17.69 -14.86
N ARG A 227 -25.99 16.78 -13.89
CA ARG A 227 -24.78 16.69 -13.06
C ARG A 227 -23.60 16.26 -13.93
N ILE A 228 -22.39 16.72 -13.60
CA ILE A 228 -21.19 16.29 -14.34
C ILE A 228 -21.04 14.76 -14.31
N PHE A 229 -21.37 14.13 -13.18
CA PHE A 229 -21.36 12.68 -13.04
C PHE A 229 -22.32 11.95 -14.01
N ASP A 230 -23.38 12.59 -14.51
CA ASP A 230 -24.39 11.93 -15.36
C ASP A 230 -23.97 11.86 -16.85
N PHE A 231 -22.85 12.48 -17.23
CA PHE A 231 -22.31 12.32 -18.58
C PHE A 231 -21.60 10.98 -18.72
N GLN A 232 -21.98 10.18 -19.72
CA GLN A 232 -21.42 8.84 -19.94
C GLN A 232 -19.88 8.84 -20.02
N ALA A 233 -19.30 9.81 -20.73
CA ALA A 233 -17.84 9.94 -20.83
C ALA A 233 -17.17 10.14 -19.46
N MET A 234 -17.81 10.90 -18.56
CA MET A 234 -17.33 11.09 -17.19
C MET A 234 -17.42 9.80 -16.38
N GLN A 235 -18.54 9.07 -16.50
CA GLN A 235 -18.71 7.77 -15.81
C GLN A 235 -17.66 6.75 -16.24
N HIS A 236 -17.31 6.70 -17.53
CA HIS A 236 -16.25 5.82 -18.03
C HIS A 236 -14.88 6.18 -17.44
N GLN A 237 -14.55 7.47 -17.36
CA GLN A 237 -13.28 7.90 -16.75
C GLN A 237 -13.24 7.59 -15.25
N ILE A 238 -14.32 7.90 -14.52
CA ILE A 238 -14.42 7.67 -13.07
C ILE A 238 -14.34 6.16 -12.76
N SER A 239 -15.08 5.32 -13.49
CA SER A 239 -15.06 3.86 -13.30
C SER A 239 -13.71 3.24 -13.67
N HIS A 240 -13.05 3.74 -14.71
CA HIS A 240 -11.71 3.31 -15.07
C HIS A 240 -10.69 3.61 -13.96
N VAL A 241 -10.70 4.82 -13.42
CA VAL A 241 -9.83 5.23 -12.31
C VAL A 241 -10.15 4.43 -11.04
N ALA A 242 -11.43 4.25 -10.70
CA ALA A 242 -11.84 3.45 -9.55
C ALA A 242 -11.35 1.99 -9.65
N THR A 243 -11.40 1.40 -10.84
CA THR A 243 -10.90 0.04 -11.09
C THR A 243 -9.39 -0.04 -10.87
N GLN A 244 -8.64 0.97 -11.32
CA GLN A 244 -7.20 1.02 -11.11
C GLN A 244 -6.80 1.22 -9.65
N LEU A 245 -7.53 2.08 -8.91
CA LEU A 245 -7.34 2.24 -7.46
C LEU A 245 -7.55 0.91 -6.73
N GLU A 246 -8.59 0.17 -7.09
CA GLU A 246 -8.86 -1.13 -6.49
C GLU A 246 -7.76 -2.15 -6.80
N ALA A 247 -7.31 -2.23 -8.06
CA ALA A 247 -6.18 -3.08 -8.42
C ALA A 247 -4.89 -2.71 -7.66
N ALA A 248 -4.61 -1.41 -7.50
CA ALA A 248 -3.46 -0.93 -6.73
C ALA A 248 -3.57 -1.30 -5.25
N ARG A 249 -4.77 -1.21 -4.65
CA ARG A 249 -5.04 -1.65 -3.28
C ARG A 249 -4.76 -3.12 -3.08
N LEU A 250 -5.30 -3.97 -3.97
CA LEU A 250 -5.09 -5.42 -3.87
C LEU A 250 -3.62 -5.81 -4.04
N LEU A 251 -2.89 -5.19 -4.97
CA LEU A 251 -1.45 -5.42 -5.12
C LEU A 251 -0.68 -5.05 -3.84
N THR A 252 -1.03 -3.90 -3.24
CA THR A 252 -0.39 -3.41 -2.01
C THR A 252 -0.65 -4.34 -0.84
N TYR A 253 -1.91 -4.73 -0.63
CA TYR A 253 -2.31 -5.59 0.48
C TYR A 253 -1.78 -7.01 0.31
N ASN A 254 -1.74 -7.54 -0.92
CA ASN A 254 -1.16 -8.85 -1.17
C ASN A 254 0.35 -8.87 -0.86
N ALA A 255 1.12 -7.87 -1.31
CA ALA A 255 2.54 -7.76 -0.99
C ALA A 255 2.78 -7.70 0.53
N ALA A 256 1.87 -7.06 1.26
CA ALA A 256 1.92 -6.97 2.70
C ALA A 256 1.69 -8.30 3.40
N ARG A 257 0.62 -9.00 3.03
CA ARG A 257 0.28 -10.31 3.60
C ARG A 257 1.36 -11.35 3.26
N LEU A 258 1.98 -11.26 2.08
CA LEU A 258 3.13 -12.10 1.72
C LEU A 258 4.33 -11.86 2.65
N ARG A 259 4.63 -10.60 2.99
CA ARG A 259 5.67 -10.27 3.97
C ARG A 259 5.34 -10.84 5.34
N GLU A 260 4.12 -10.67 5.83
CA GLU A 260 3.70 -11.20 7.14
C GLU A 260 3.77 -12.72 7.20
N ALA A 261 3.43 -13.39 6.09
CA ALA A 261 3.54 -14.84 5.95
C ALA A 261 4.98 -15.34 5.75
N GLY A 262 5.99 -14.45 5.75
CA GLY A 262 7.40 -14.79 5.53
C GLY A 262 7.67 -15.37 4.13
N ARG A 263 6.82 -15.05 3.14
CA ARG A 263 6.97 -15.50 1.75
C ARG A 263 7.83 -14.50 0.96
N PRO A 264 8.46 -14.92 -0.14
CA PRO A 264 9.05 -13.97 -1.09
C PRO A 264 7.98 -12.97 -1.55
N PHE A 265 8.28 -11.67 -1.44
CA PHE A 265 7.32 -10.61 -1.73
C PHE A 265 7.94 -9.45 -2.53
N ILE A 266 9.23 -9.55 -2.88
CA ILE A 266 9.99 -8.43 -3.46
C ILE A 266 9.43 -8.06 -4.82
N LYS A 267 9.14 -9.05 -5.67
CA LYS A 267 8.52 -8.85 -6.99
C LYS A 267 7.17 -8.13 -6.85
N GLU A 268 6.32 -8.62 -5.95
CA GLU A 268 4.99 -8.10 -5.67
C GLU A 268 5.04 -6.68 -5.09
N ALA A 269 5.99 -6.38 -4.20
CA ALA A 269 6.22 -5.04 -3.68
C ALA A 269 6.65 -4.06 -4.80
N CYS A 270 7.51 -4.51 -5.74
CA CYS A 270 7.88 -3.69 -6.89
C CYS A 270 6.69 -3.42 -7.81
N MET A 271 5.90 -4.46 -8.11
CA MET A 271 4.68 -4.35 -8.92
C MET A 271 3.71 -3.36 -8.29
N ALA A 272 3.48 -3.50 -6.98
CA ALA A 272 2.56 -2.66 -6.26
C ALA A 272 3.05 -1.20 -6.22
N LYS A 273 4.35 -0.93 -5.93
CA LYS A 273 4.93 0.43 -5.91
C LYS A 273 4.81 1.11 -7.27
N TYR A 274 5.24 0.41 -8.31
CA TYR A 274 5.17 0.89 -9.68
C TYR A 274 3.72 1.24 -10.03
N PHE A 275 2.82 0.29 -9.89
CA PHE A 275 1.45 0.45 -10.30
C PHE A 275 0.74 1.53 -9.50
N SER A 276 0.86 1.54 -8.16
CA SER A 276 0.20 2.56 -7.33
C SER A 276 0.69 3.98 -7.64
N SER A 277 1.98 4.17 -7.97
CA SER A 277 2.52 5.49 -8.31
C SER A 277 2.03 6.03 -9.67
N GLU A 278 1.89 5.16 -10.67
CA GLU A 278 1.32 5.53 -11.97
C GLU A 278 -0.18 5.80 -11.86
N VAL A 279 -0.91 4.95 -11.14
CA VAL A 279 -2.34 5.14 -10.86
C VAL A 279 -2.58 6.42 -10.09
N ALA A 280 -1.74 6.76 -9.11
CA ALA A 280 -1.85 8.00 -8.36
C ALA A 280 -1.69 9.23 -9.27
N THR A 281 -0.70 9.20 -10.18
CA THR A 281 -0.49 10.28 -11.16
C THR A 281 -1.68 10.43 -12.10
N LEU A 282 -2.21 9.32 -12.61
CA LEU A 282 -3.40 9.33 -13.46
C LEU A 282 -4.61 9.87 -12.71
N THR A 283 -4.85 9.39 -11.49
CA THR A 283 -6.00 9.72 -10.66
C THR A 283 -6.03 11.21 -10.36
N THR A 284 -4.94 11.76 -9.84
CA THR A 284 -4.87 13.18 -9.47
C THR A 284 -4.97 14.09 -10.69
N SER A 285 -4.33 13.72 -11.81
CA SER A 285 -4.45 14.44 -13.08
C SER A 285 -5.91 14.48 -13.56
N LYS A 286 -6.61 13.34 -13.55
CA LYS A 286 -8.03 13.28 -13.92
C LYS A 286 -8.93 14.02 -12.94
N CYS A 287 -8.63 13.99 -11.65
CA CYS A 287 -9.39 14.74 -10.66
C CYS A 287 -9.32 16.25 -10.90
N ILE A 288 -8.15 16.80 -11.29
CA ILE A 288 -8.04 18.21 -11.72
C ILE A 288 -8.93 18.46 -12.94
N GLU A 289 -8.83 17.62 -13.97
CA GLU A 289 -9.65 17.76 -15.19
C GLU A 289 -11.15 17.75 -14.89
N TRP A 290 -11.62 16.85 -14.00
CA TRP A 290 -13.03 16.71 -13.63
C TRP A 290 -13.56 17.87 -12.80
N MET A 291 -12.69 18.50 -11.99
CA MET A 291 -13.02 19.72 -11.26
C MET A 291 -12.94 20.98 -12.14
N GLY A 292 -12.27 20.91 -13.28
CA GLY A 292 -12.10 22.04 -14.19
C GLY A 292 -11.30 23.17 -13.55
N GLY A 293 -11.67 24.42 -13.82
CA GLY A 293 -10.91 25.59 -13.36
C GLY A 293 -10.70 25.65 -11.83
N VAL A 294 -11.68 25.20 -11.04
CA VAL A 294 -11.55 25.20 -9.56
C VAL A 294 -10.58 24.15 -9.05
N GLY A 295 -10.37 23.06 -9.79
CA GLY A 295 -9.36 22.06 -9.45
C GLY A 295 -7.92 22.54 -9.67
N PHE A 296 -7.75 23.66 -10.36
CA PHE A 296 -6.46 24.30 -10.63
C PHE A 296 -6.14 25.44 -9.65
N THR A 297 -7.08 25.83 -8.78
CA THR A 297 -6.84 26.84 -7.74
C THR A 297 -6.43 26.18 -6.43
N LYS A 298 -5.71 26.92 -5.59
CA LYS A 298 -5.31 26.48 -4.25
C LYS A 298 -6.47 26.48 -3.24
N ASP A 299 -7.66 26.93 -3.64
CA ASP A 299 -8.86 26.90 -2.80
C ASP A 299 -9.38 25.46 -2.60
N TYR A 300 -8.98 24.54 -3.48
CA TYR A 300 -9.30 23.12 -3.40
C TYR A 300 -8.01 22.29 -3.25
N PRO A 301 -8.05 21.18 -2.50
CA PRO A 301 -6.85 20.41 -2.19
C PRO A 301 -6.32 19.57 -3.37
N ILE A 302 -7.05 19.50 -4.49
CA ILE A 302 -6.74 18.58 -5.60
C ILE A 302 -5.39 18.89 -6.27
N GLU A 303 -5.06 20.18 -6.42
CA GLU A 303 -3.78 20.59 -7.01
C GLU A 303 -2.59 20.13 -6.15
N LYS A 304 -2.75 20.17 -4.81
CA LYS A 304 -1.74 19.66 -3.87
C LYS A 304 -1.53 18.17 -4.05
N TYR A 305 -2.61 17.38 -4.11
CA TYR A 305 -2.49 15.93 -4.38
C TYR A 305 -1.76 15.64 -5.69
N TYR A 306 -1.98 16.43 -6.74
CA TYR A 306 -1.28 16.28 -8.01
C TYR A 306 0.21 16.59 -7.90
N ARG A 307 0.62 17.64 -7.18
CA ARG A 307 2.03 17.91 -6.91
C ARG A 307 2.67 16.79 -6.10
N ASP A 308 2.00 16.35 -5.03
CA ASP A 308 2.52 15.36 -4.09
C ASP A 308 2.66 13.98 -4.74
N CYS A 309 1.76 13.58 -5.65
CA CYS A 309 1.82 12.26 -6.28
C CYS A 309 3.08 12.06 -7.13
N LYS A 310 3.66 13.15 -7.67
CA LYS A 310 4.71 13.04 -8.68
C LYS A 310 5.99 12.43 -8.13
N ILE A 311 6.29 12.68 -6.85
CA ILE A 311 7.46 12.11 -6.16
C ILE A 311 7.43 10.58 -6.13
N GLY A 312 6.24 9.97 -6.16
CA GLY A 312 6.04 8.52 -6.13
C GLY A 312 6.73 7.77 -7.26
N THR A 313 6.86 8.40 -8.43
CA THR A 313 7.52 7.82 -9.60
C THR A 313 9.06 7.95 -9.56
N ILE A 314 9.59 8.73 -8.60
CA ILE A 314 10.99 9.14 -8.55
C ILE A 314 11.72 8.52 -7.35
N TYR A 315 11.22 8.77 -6.13
CA TYR A 315 11.89 8.32 -4.91
C TYR A 315 11.77 6.79 -4.72
N GLU A 316 12.63 6.25 -3.84
CA GLU A 316 12.60 4.83 -3.45
C GLU A 316 12.66 3.86 -4.64
N GLY A 317 13.46 4.25 -5.64
CA GLY A 317 13.62 3.57 -6.92
C GLY A 317 12.61 4.06 -7.95
N THR A 318 13.10 4.71 -9.00
CA THR A 318 12.28 5.20 -10.12
C THR A 318 11.48 4.08 -10.77
N THR A 319 10.43 4.43 -11.53
CA THR A 319 9.62 3.47 -12.31
C THR A 319 10.49 2.44 -13.07
N ASN A 320 11.56 2.89 -13.72
CA ASN A 320 12.46 1.99 -14.46
C ASN A 320 13.23 1.03 -13.55
N ILE A 321 13.64 1.45 -12.36
CA ILE A 321 14.29 0.57 -11.37
C ILE A 321 13.29 -0.48 -10.85
N GLN A 322 12.02 -0.11 -10.69
CA GLN A 322 10.96 -1.06 -10.35
C GLN A 322 10.83 -2.14 -11.43
N LEU A 323 10.68 -1.71 -12.68
CA LEU A 323 10.53 -2.59 -13.84
C LEU A 323 11.74 -3.51 -14.03
N SER A 324 12.97 -2.99 -13.92
CA SER A 324 14.19 -3.80 -14.01
C SER A 324 14.26 -4.86 -12.90
N THR A 325 13.78 -4.54 -11.69
CA THR A 325 13.73 -5.52 -10.59
C THR A 325 12.69 -6.60 -10.87
N ILE A 326 11.51 -6.22 -11.34
CA ILE A 326 10.45 -7.17 -11.72
C ILE A 326 10.97 -8.12 -12.80
N ALA A 327 11.59 -7.58 -13.85
CA ALA A 327 12.15 -8.37 -14.95
C ALA A 327 13.21 -9.37 -14.46
N LYS A 328 14.05 -8.98 -13.49
CA LYS A 328 15.04 -9.88 -12.89
C LYS A 328 14.38 -11.07 -12.18
N TYR A 329 13.35 -10.85 -11.39
CA TYR A 329 12.64 -11.94 -10.70
C TYR A 329 11.85 -12.82 -11.67
N ILE A 330 11.26 -12.22 -12.72
CA ILE A 330 10.61 -13.01 -13.78
C ILE A 330 11.64 -13.89 -14.48
N GLY A 331 12.84 -13.39 -14.84
CA GLY A 331 13.88 -14.24 -15.42
C GLY A 331 14.18 -15.48 -14.57
N GLN A 332 14.38 -15.28 -13.26
CA GLN A 332 14.63 -16.37 -12.31
C GLN A 332 13.49 -17.38 -12.14
N GLU A 333 12.24 -17.01 -12.46
CA GLU A 333 11.08 -17.91 -12.37
C GLU A 333 10.97 -18.85 -13.56
N TYR A 334 11.63 -18.51 -14.67
CA TYR A 334 11.57 -19.26 -15.93
C TYR A 334 12.95 -19.76 -16.41
N ASP A 335 14.01 -19.58 -15.61
CA ASP A 335 15.36 -20.14 -15.79
C ASP A 335 15.48 -21.54 -15.12
#